data_AF-A0A840SPS8-F1
#
_entry.id   AF-A0A840SPS8-F1
#
_cell.length_a   1.000
_cell.length_b   1.000
_cell.length_c   1.000
_cell.angle_alpha   90.00
_cell.angle_beta   90.00
_cell.angle_gamma   90.00
#
_symmetry.space_group_name_H-M   'P 1'
#
loop_
_entity.id
_entity.type
_entity.pdbx_description
1 polymer ?
#
loop_
_entity_poly.entity_id
_entity_poly.type
_entity_poly.pdbx_seq_one_letter_code
_entity_poly.pdbx_strand_id
1 'polypeptide(L)'
;MEREIDVSARHLLKWLKAGPPGVEVRATREFVWDGAPVAAEELDTEDELAVATTVGLLEVRPAQGHAWMLRLRVENPLACHLPEDGSVSDEPEEIDLDDFEACFLDEDGDASVTVEADNRADARAFDKVLSAILASGS
;
A
#
# COMPACT_ATOMS: atom_id res chain seq x y z
N MET A 1 1.33 -11.19 -15.74
CA MET A 1 0.81 -10.06 -16.57
C MET A 1 0.40 -8.98 -15.61
N GLU A 2 1.08 -7.85 -15.63
CA GLU A 2 0.78 -6.70 -14.77
C GLU A 2 0.06 -5.60 -15.56
N ARG A 3 -0.90 -4.93 -14.93
CA ARG A 3 -1.54 -3.72 -15.47
C ARG A 3 -1.94 -2.77 -14.35
N GLU A 4 -1.88 -1.48 -14.62
CA GLU A 4 -2.49 -0.44 -13.78
C GLU A 4 -4.02 -0.47 -13.90
N ILE A 5 -4.70 -0.15 -12.80
CA ILE A 5 -6.15 -0.14 -12.67
C ILE A 5 -6.60 1.24 -12.20
N ASP A 6 -7.54 1.83 -12.93
CA ASP A 6 -8.19 3.09 -12.56
C ASP A 6 -9.22 2.86 -11.45
N VAL A 7 -8.74 2.76 -10.21
CA VAL A 7 -9.53 2.65 -8.99
C VAL A 7 -8.94 3.59 -7.95
N SER A 8 -9.79 4.41 -7.33
CA SER A 8 -9.40 5.23 -6.19
C SER A 8 -8.96 4.36 -5.02
N ALA A 9 -7.81 4.67 -4.42
CA ALA A 9 -7.29 4.01 -3.22
C ALA A 9 -8.31 4.01 -2.07
N ARG A 10 -9.03 5.13 -1.87
CA ARG A 10 -10.10 5.23 -0.86
C ARG A 10 -11.28 4.28 -1.14
N HIS A 11 -11.66 4.10 -2.41
CA HIS A 11 -12.70 3.14 -2.77
C HIS A 11 -12.26 1.70 -2.53
N LEU A 12 -11.01 1.37 -2.87
CA LEU A 12 -10.44 0.06 -2.58
C LEU A 12 -10.45 -0.21 -1.08
N LEU A 13 -10.00 0.75 -0.26
CA LEU A 13 -9.93 0.57 1.18
C LEU A 13 -11.31 0.42 1.80
N LYS A 14 -12.29 1.24 1.37
CA LYS A 14 -13.69 1.10 1.80
C LYS A 14 -14.24 -0.31 1.50
N TRP A 15 -13.96 -0.84 0.31
CA TRP A 15 -14.35 -2.20 -0.05
C TRP A 15 -13.70 -3.25 0.85
N LEU A 16 -12.41 -3.10 1.16
CA LEU A 16 -11.68 -4.02 2.05
C LEU A 16 -12.20 -3.98 3.50
N LYS A 17 -12.46 -2.78 4.04
CA LYS A 17 -13.03 -2.60 5.38
C LYS A 17 -14.44 -3.18 5.51
N ALA A 18 -15.17 -3.32 4.41
CA ALA A 18 -16.44 -4.04 4.40
C ALA A 18 -16.30 -5.57 4.55
N GLY A 19 -15.07 -6.11 4.55
CA GLY A 19 -14.78 -7.52 4.77
C GLY A 19 -15.21 -8.41 3.61
N PRO A 20 -14.69 -8.20 2.38
CA PRO A 20 -15.09 -8.98 1.23
C PRO A 20 -14.67 -10.44 1.42
N PRO A 21 -15.55 -11.41 1.16
CA PRO A 21 -15.24 -12.81 1.39
C PRO A 21 -14.20 -13.33 0.38
N GLY A 22 -13.32 -14.22 0.83
CA GLY A 22 -12.44 -14.98 -0.06
C GLY A 22 -11.20 -14.25 -0.54
N VAL A 23 -10.80 -13.16 0.13
CA VAL A 23 -9.51 -12.50 -0.09
C VAL A 23 -8.68 -12.48 1.19
N GLU A 24 -7.37 -12.48 1.02
CA GLU A 24 -6.38 -12.16 2.03
C GLU A 24 -5.84 -10.77 1.74
N VAL A 25 -5.59 -10.01 2.81
CA VAL A 25 -5.14 -8.62 2.75
C VAL A 25 -3.90 -8.50 3.61
N ARG A 26 -2.88 -7.84 3.08
CA ARG A 26 -1.67 -7.51 3.82
C ARG A 26 -1.33 -6.05 3.56
N ALA A 27 -1.26 -5.25 4.62
CA ALA A 27 -0.82 -3.87 4.54
C ALA A 27 0.54 -3.75 5.22
N THR A 28 1.48 -3.09 4.57
CA THR A 28 2.81 -2.83 5.10
C THR A 28 3.22 -1.39 4.88
N ARG A 29 4.08 -0.90 5.75
CA ARG A 29 4.76 0.38 5.64
C ARG A 29 6.26 0.16 5.57
N GLU A 30 6.93 0.91 4.70
CA GLU A 30 8.38 0.94 4.57
C GLU A 30 8.84 2.40 4.50
N PHE A 31 10.04 2.68 5.00
CA PHE A 31 10.68 3.98 4.87
C PHE A 31 11.83 3.88 3.87
N VAL A 32 11.79 4.72 2.84
CA VAL A 32 12.78 4.74 1.77
C VAL A 32 13.52 6.08 1.83
N TRP A 33 14.85 6.00 1.94
CA TRP A 33 15.73 7.15 1.96
C TRP A 33 16.26 7.42 0.55
N ASP A 34 15.98 8.60 -0.01
CA ASP A 34 16.51 8.99 -1.32
C ASP A 34 17.94 9.55 -1.15
N GLY A 35 18.89 8.68 -0.78
CA GLY A 35 20.26 9.06 -0.45
C GLY A 35 21.18 7.86 -0.19
N ALA A 36 22.50 8.09 -0.24
CA ALA A 36 23.48 7.07 0.17
C ALA A 36 23.20 6.66 1.63
N PRO A 37 23.39 5.38 2.01
CA PRO A 37 23.06 4.90 3.35
C PRO A 37 23.83 5.72 4.38
N VAL A 38 23.12 6.56 5.12
CA VAL A 38 23.67 7.31 6.26
C VAL A 38 23.60 6.36 7.44
N ALA A 39 24.72 6.14 8.13
CA ALA A 39 24.69 5.29 9.31
C ALA A 39 23.72 5.91 10.33
N ALA A 40 22.90 5.08 10.99
CA ALA A 40 21.91 5.55 11.97
C ALA A 40 22.53 6.40 13.12
N GLU A 41 23.85 6.33 13.31
CA GLU A 41 24.62 7.11 14.28
C GLU A 41 24.94 8.56 13.82
N GLU A 42 24.61 8.95 12.59
CA GLU A 42 24.90 10.28 12.01
C GLU A 42 23.65 11.16 11.82
N LEU A 43 22.45 10.65 12.11
CA LEU A 43 21.18 11.38 11.95
C LEU A 43 20.95 12.33 13.14
N ASP A 44 21.59 13.50 13.15
CA ASP A 44 21.58 14.45 14.29
C ASP A 44 20.88 15.79 14.00
N THR A 45 20.07 15.91 12.94
CA THR A 45 19.33 17.15 12.65
C THR A 45 17.95 16.92 12.02
N GLU A 46 16.96 17.67 12.52
CA GLU A 46 15.58 17.78 12.00
C GLU A 46 15.52 18.11 10.48
N ASP A 47 16.61 18.62 9.89
CA ASP A 47 16.71 18.95 8.46
C ASP A 47 16.95 17.73 7.53
N GLU A 48 17.45 16.58 8.01
CA GLU A 48 17.67 15.38 7.18
C GLU A 48 16.43 14.47 7.06
N LEU A 49 15.43 14.68 7.92
CA LEU A 49 14.11 14.07 7.81
C LEU A 49 13.36 14.47 6.53
N ALA A 50 13.78 15.55 5.87
CA ALA A 50 13.22 16.02 4.61
C ALA A 50 13.47 15.08 3.40
N VAL A 51 14.22 13.98 3.57
CA VAL A 51 14.62 13.05 2.47
C VAL A 51 13.99 11.65 2.61
N ALA A 52 13.23 11.39 3.68
CA ALA A 52 12.56 10.11 3.89
C ALA A 52 11.19 10.08 3.19
N THR A 53 11.00 9.18 2.26
CA THR A 53 9.67 8.85 1.69
C THR A 53 9.10 7.67 2.44
N THR A 54 7.87 7.80 2.94
CA THR A 54 7.16 6.64 3.47
C THR A 54 6.39 5.98 2.33
N VAL A 55 6.56 4.68 2.17
CA VAL A 55 5.87 3.87 1.17
C VAL A 55 4.87 2.96 1.87
N GLY A 56 3.60 3.14 1.55
CA GLY A 56 2.51 2.25 1.95
C GLY A 56 2.28 1.23 0.86
N LEU A 57 2.29 -0.05 1.21
CA LEU A 57 1.97 -1.15 0.31
C LEU A 57 0.77 -1.94 0.86
N LEU A 58 -0.26 -2.10 0.03
CA LEU A 58 -1.44 -2.89 0.35
C LEU A 58 -1.60 -3.96 -0.73
N GLU A 59 -1.42 -5.22 -0.34
CA GLU A 59 -1.55 -6.39 -1.20
C GLU A 59 -2.83 -7.14 -0.89
N VAL A 60 -3.61 -7.44 -1.93
CA VAL A 60 -4.84 -8.20 -1.86
C VAL A 60 -4.74 -9.37 -2.82
N ARG A 61 -5.04 -10.57 -2.33
CA ARG A 61 -5.01 -11.80 -3.13
C ARG A 61 -6.18 -12.72 -2.77
N PRO A 62 -6.57 -13.67 -3.64
CA PRO A 62 -7.52 -14.71 -3.27
C PRO A 62 -7.04 -15.51 -2.06
N ALA A 63 -7.94 -15.80 -1.12
CA ALA A 63 -7.63 -16.67 0.01
C ALA A 63 -7.46 -18.15 -0.40
N GLN A 64 -7.94 -18.52 -1.58
CA GLN A 64 -7.77 -19.84 -2.16
C GLN A 64 -7.32 -19.73 -3.61
N GLY A 65 -6.21 -20.41 -3.91
CA GLY A 65 -5.57 -20.38 -5.23
C GLY A 65 -4.69 -19.14 -5.45
N HIS A 66 -3.82 -19.21 -6.45
CA HIS A 66 -2.95 -18.10 -6.85
C HIS A 66 -3.37 -17.66 -8.25
N ALA A 67 -4.36 -16.77 -8.33
CA ALA A 67 -4.86 -16.28 -9.61
C ALA A 67 -4.34 -14.87 -9.89
N TRP A 68 -4.52 -13.96 -8.94
CA TRP A 68 -4.20 -12.56 -9.11
C TRP A 68 -3.71 -11.94 -7.80
N MET A 69 -3.00 -10.83 -7.92
CA MET A 69 -2.57 -9.99 -6.81
C MET A 69 -2.88 -8.54 -7.18
N LEU A 70 -3.73 -7.89 -6.41
CA LEU A 70 -3.98 -6.46 -6.49
C LEU A 70 -3.06 -5.77 -5.50
N ARG A 71 -2.34 -4.75 -5.95
CA ARG A 71 -1.38 -4.00 -5.16
C ARG A 71 -1.72 -2.52 -5.24
N LEU A 72 -1.98 -1.91 -4.10
CA LEU A 72 -2.02 -0.47 -3.95
C LEU A 72 -0.68 -0.04 -3.34
N ARG A 73 -0.01 0.88 -4.01
CA ARG A 73 1.23 1.49 -3.53
C ARG A 73 1.02 2.99 -3.42
N VAL A 74 1.27 3.54 -2.25
CA VAL A 74 1.18 4.98 -1.98
C VAL A 74 2.55 5.48 -1.55
N GLU A 75 3.09 6.45 -2.26
CA GLU A 75 4.26 7.19 -1.81
C GLU A 75 3.80 8.46 -1.12
N ASN A 76 4.30 8.70 0.09
CA ASN A 76 4.02 9.93 0.79
C ASN A 76 5.29 10.48 1.46
N PRO A 77 5.76 11.67 1.04
CA PRO A 77 6.79 12.38 1.76
C PRO A 77 6.19 12.94 3.06
N LEU A 78 6.46 12.27 4.19
CA LEU A 78 6.24 12.76 5.57
C LEU A 78 4.88 12.47 6.27
N ALA A 79 4.03 11.56 5.76
CA ALA A 79 2.69 11.39 6.34
C ALA A 79 2.55 10.47 7.57
N CYS A 80 3.44 9.49 7.75
CA CYS A 80 3.46 8.74 8.99
C CYS A 80 4.46 9.37 9.95
N HIS A 81 4.04 9.66 11.18
CA HIS A 81 4.96 9.96 12.27
C HIS A 81 6.09 8.91 12.28
N LEU A 82 7.34 9.39 12.33
CA LEU A 82 8.47 8.53 12.60
C LEU A 82 8.21 7.80 13.93
N PRO A 83 8.64 6.53 14.07
CA PRO A 83 8.56 5.83 15.34
C PRO A 83 9.17 6.71 16.46
N GLU A 84 8.46 6.85 17.58
CA GLU A 84 8.88 7.73 18.69
C GLU A 84 10.28 7.38 19.24
N ASP A 85 10.74 6.14 19.02
CA ASP A 85 12.03 5.62 19.46
C ASP A 85 13.21 5.95 18.51
N GLY A 86 12.98 6.72 17.43
CA GLY A 86 14.03 7.25 16.56
C GLY A 86 14.77 6.23 15.69
N SER A 87 14.46 4.93 15.81
CA SER A 87 14.98 3.89 14.93
C SER A 87 13.95 3.57 13.84
N VAL A 88 14.22 4.02 12.61
CA VAL A 88 13.50 3.60 11.42
C VAL A 88 14.10 2.28 10.95
N SER A 89 13.29 1.22 10.91
CA SER A 89 13.72 -0.07 10.34
C SER A 89 13.67 -0.01 8.82
N ASP A 90 14.68 -0.60 8.17
CA ASP A 90 14.68 -0.82 6.71
C ASP A 90 13.75 -1.98 6.29
N GLU A 91 13.16 -2.72 7.24
CA GLU A 91 12.24 -3.82 6.92
C GLU A 91 10.78 -3.35 6.85
N PRO A 92 9.97 -3.84 5.89
CA PRO A 92 8.55 -3.54 5.84
C PRO A 92 7.83 -3.99 7.12
N GLU A 93 7.19 -3.04 7.78
CA GLU A 93 6.37 -3.26 8.97
C GLU A 93 4.93 -3.58 8.54
N GLU A 94 4.34 -4.66 9.08
CA GLU A 94 2.93 -4.96 8.85
C GLU A 94 2.05 -4.05 9.72
N ILE A 95 1.08 -3.39 9.09
CA ILE A 95 0.15 -2.45 9.73
C ILE A 95 -1.30 -2.88 9.43
N ASP A 96 -2.26 -2.36 10.18
CA ASP A 96 -3.67 -2.60 9.88
C ASP A 96 -4.24 -1.61 8.85
N LEU A 97 -5.49 -1.84 8.42
CA LEU A 97 -6.14 -1.01 7.40
C LEU A 97 -6.58 0.37 7.92
N ASP A 98 -6.73 0.54 9.24
CA ASP A 98 -7.07 1.83 9.84
C ASP A 98 -5.83 2.71 9.89
N ASP A 99 -4.69 2.15 10.32
CA ASP A 99 -3.38 2.80 10.28
C ASP A 99 -2.98 3.15 8.85
N PHE A 100 -3.21 2.23 7.89
CA PHE A 100 -2.93 2.50 6.47
C PHE A 100 -3.75 3.69 5.93
N GLU A 101 -5.04 3.79 6.31
CA GLU A 101 -5.89 4.92 5.88
C GLU A 101 -5.33 6.24 6.36
N ALA A 102 -5.08 6.33 7.68
CA ALA A 102 -4.65 7.54 8.34
C ALA A 102 -3.28 8.02 7.82
N CYS A 103 -2.37 7.08 7.58
CA CYS A 103 -1.02 7.40 7.11
C CYS A 103 -0.93 7.77 5.63
N PHE A 104 -1.73 7.13 4.77
CA PHE A 104 -1.47 7.20 3.32
C PHE A 104 -2.59 7.82 2.51
N LEU A 105 -3.83 7.84 3.00
CA LEU A 105 -4.99 8.27 2.22
C LEU A 105 -5.60 9.59 2.68
N ASP A 106 -5.24 10.09 3.87
CA ASP A 106 -5.68 11.40 4.37
C ASP A 106 -4.85 12.57 3.81
N GLU A 107 -3.61 12.31 3.38
CA GLU A 107 -2.71 13.30 2.76
C GLU A 107 -2.60 13.11 1.23
N ASP A 108 -2.05 14.12 0.52
CA ASP A 108 -1.86 14.15 -0.95
C ASP A 108 -0.73 13.19 -1.42
N GLY A 109 -0.81 11.92 -1.04
CA GLY A 109 0.11 10.87 -1.50
C GLY A 109 -0.15 10.46 -2.95
N ASP A 110 0.91 10.11 -3.69
CA ASP A 110 0.80 9.56 -5.04
C ASP A 110 0.45 8.06 -4.94
N ALA A 111 -0.79 7.73 -5.31
CA ALA A 111 -1.32 6.38 -5.19
C ALA A 111 -1.42 5.71 -6.56
N SER A 112 -0.79 4.54 -6.68
CA SER A 112 -0.87 3.66 -7.85
C SER A 112 -1.50 2.33 -7.47
N VAL A 113 -2.43 1.85 -8.30
CA VAL A 113 -3.09 0.56 -8.11
C VAL A 113 -2.78 -0.33 -9.30
N THR A 114 -2.11 -1.45 -9.07
CA THR A 114 -1.76 -2.43 -10.10
C THR A 114 -2.37 -3.79 -9.79
N VAL A 115 -2.60 -4.58 -10.83
CA VAL A 115 -2.94 -6.00 -10.69
C VAL A 115 -1.99 -6.85 -11.49
N GLU A 116 -1.45 -7.87 -10.82
CA GLU A 116 -0.69 -8.95 -11.43
C GLU A 116 -1.58 -10.20 -11.55
N ALA A 117 -1.56 -10.83 -12.72
CA ALA A 117 -2.26 -12.10 -12.98
C ALA A 117 -1.39 -13.00 -13.86
N ASP A 118 -1.33 -14.30 -13.55
CA ASP A 118 -0.43 -15.22 -14.24
C ASP A 118 -0.87 -15.51 -15.68
N ASN A 119 -2.18 -15.54 -15.91
CA ASN A 119 -2.75 -15.81 -17.23
C ASN A 119 -4.08 -15.05 -17.45
N ARG A 120 -4.65 -15.22 -18.66
CA ARG A 120 -5.90 -14.55 -19.05
C ARG A 120 -7.13 -15.02 -18.26
N ALA A 121 -7.14 -16.25 -17.77
CA ALA A 121 -8.25 -16.76 -16.97
C ALA A 121 -8.27 -16.06 -15.61
N ASP A 122 -7.09 -15.84 -15.03
CA ASP A 122 -6.96 -15.15 -13.76
C ASP A 122 -7.28 -13.66 -13.85
N ALA A 123 -6.84 -13.01 -14.93
CA ALA A 123 -7.23 -11.63 -15.22
C ALA A 123 -8.77 -11.48 -15.31
N ARG A 124 -9.46 -12.45 -15.93
CA ARG A 124 -10.94 -12.48 -15.98
C ARG A 124 -11.58 -12.75 -14.62
N ALA A 125 -10.93 -13.53 -13.76
CA ALA A 125 -11.39 -13.74 -12.40
C ALA A 125 -11.32 -12.43 -11.61
N PHE A 126 -10.23 -11.68 -11.77
CA PHE A 126 -10.08 -10.35 -11.18
C PHE A 126 -11.11 -9.34 -11.71
N ASP A 127 -11.48 -9.36 -13.00
CA ASP A 127 -12.48 -8.41 -13.54
C ASP A 127 -13.83 -8.44 -12.78
N LYS A 128 -14.19 -9.60 -12.21
CA LYS A 128 -15.38 -9.72 -11.34
C LYS A 128 -15.20 -9.00 -10.01
N VAL A 129 -14.00 -9.09 -9.43
CA VAL A 129 -13.62 -8.40 -8.18
C VAL A 129 -13.56 -6.89 -8.42
N LEU A 130 -12.94 -6.46 -9.52
CA LEU A 130 -12.89 -5.06 -9.93
C LEU A 130 -14.29 -4.45 -10.05
N SER A 131 -15.22 -5.18 -10.67
CA SER A 131 -16.62 -4.74 -10.77
C SER A 131 -17.28 -4.57 -9.40
N ALA A 132 -16.97 -5.45 -8.43
CA ALA A 132 -17.49 -5.35 -7.06
C ALA A 132 -16.89 -4.16 -6.29
N ILE A 133 -15.59 -3.89 -6.48
CA ILE A 133 -14.91 -2.72 -5.91
C ILE A 133 -15.58 -1.43 -6.42
N LEU A 134 -15.75 -1.31 -7.75
CA LEU A 134 -16.38 -0.13 -8.36
C LEU A 134 -17.84 0.07 -7.93
N ALA A 135 -18.59 -1.01 -7.76
CA ALA A 135 -19.97 -0.95 -7.28
C ALA A 135 -20.10 -0.48 -5.82
N SER A 136 -19.08 -0.68 -4.98
CA SER A 136 -19.08 -0.26 -3.56
C SER A 136 -18.87 1.26 -3.36
N GLY A 137 -18.43 1.95 -4.42
CA GLY A 137 -18.22 3.40 -4.45
C GLY A 137 -19.40 4.20 -5.04
N SER A 138 -20.47 3.54 -5.50
CA SER A 138 -21.69 4.18 -6.03
C SER A 138 -22.76 4.43 -4.96
#